data_AF-A0A0Q7MNZ6-F1
#
_entry.id   AF-A0A0Q7MNZ6-F1
#
_cell.length_a   1.000
_cell.length_b   1.000
_cell.length_c   1.000
_cell.angle_alpha   90.00
_cell.angle_beta   90.00
_cell.angle_gamma   90.00
#
_symmetry.space_group_name_H-M   'P 1'
#
loop_
_entity.id
_entity.type
_entity.pdbx_description
1 polymer ?
#
loop_
_entity_poly.entity_id
_entity_poly.type
_entity_poly.pdbx_seq_one_letter_code
_entity_poly.pdbx_strand_id
1 'polypeptide(L)'
;MGNLQALLCDELKSQLTAKGVVRVTIPAGGDLLWRWFNDLSATRSYHMAGPNPISYAEISGYSRLMGLPIEPRHVAVIRAMDRTYIEAAYSKRQQAPDGVKTLPPVSEYALTDGMFDAMFG
;
A
#
# COMPACT_ATOMS: atom_id res chain seq x y z
N MET A 1 -23.99 4.93 1.09
CA MET A 1 -22.66 4.43 0.67
C MET A 1 -21.57 4.53 1.73
N GLY A 2 -21.76 5.26 2.84
CA GLY A 2 -20.73 5.40 3.88
C GLY A 2 -20.29 4.07 4.52
N ASN A 3 -21.16 3.07 4.60
CA ASN A 3 -20.83 1.79 5.24
C ASN A 3 -19.79 0.97 4.43
N LEU A 4 -19.98 0.80 3.12
CA LEU A 4 -19.02 0.03 2.29
C LEU A 4 -17.63 0.70 2.24
N GLN A 5 -17.59 2.03 2.11
CA GLN A 5 -16.34 2.77 2.11
C GLN A 5 -15.57 2.58 3.42
N ALA A 6 -16.26 2.70 4.57
CA ALA A 6 -15.65 2.51 5.88
C ALA A 6 -15.12 1.08 6.04
N LEU A 7 -15.92 0.06 5.70
CA LEU A 7 -15.51 -1.34 5.78
C LEU A 7 -14.27 -1.65 4.92
N LEU A 8 -14.17 -1.08 3.71
CA LEU A 8 -12.99 -1.24 2.85
C LEU A 8 -11.76 -0.54 3.43
N CYS A 9 -11.92 0.65 4.03
CA CYS A 9 -10.81 1.35 4.67
C CYS A 9 -10.34 0.63 5.93
N ASP A 10 -11.26 0.08 6.73
CA ASP A 10 -10.95 -0.69 7.93
C ASP A 10 -10.23 -2.00 7.59
N GLU A 11 -10.69 -2.70 6.54
CA GLU A 11 -10.01 -3.88 6.02
C GLU A 11 -8.61 -3.52 5.52
N LEU A 12 -8.46 -2.46 4.72
CA LEU A 12 -7.16 -1.99 4.26
C LEU A 12 -6.21 -1.64 5.40
N LYS A 13 -6.71 -0.96 6.44
CA LYS A 13 -5.92 -0.65 7.63
C LYS A 13 -5.49 -1.91 8.38
N SER A 14 -6.38 -2.90 8.48
CA SER A 14 -6.09 -4.20 9.10
C SER A 14 -4.99 -4.93 8.34
N GLN A 15 -5.04 -4.93 7.00
CA GLN A 15 -3.99 -5.49 6.15
C GLN A 15 -2.65 -4.78 6.31
N LEU A 16 -2.65 -3.45 6.43
CA LEU A 16 -1.41 -2.67 6.54
C LEU A 16 -0.75 -2.77 7.92
N THR A 17 -1.52 -3.05 8.98
CA THR A 17 -1.03 -3.14 10.36
C THR A 17 -0.69 -4.56 10.81
N ALA A 18 -1.16 -5.57 10.07
CA ALA A 18 -0.83 -6.97 10.31
C ALA A 18 0.68 -7.22 10.26
N LYS A 19 1.20 -8.01 11.22
CA LYS A 19 2.60 -8.45 11.30
C LYS A 19 2.86 -9.78 10.58
N GLY A 20 1.94 -10.26 9.76
CA GLY A 20 2.01 -11.56 9.09
C GLY A 20 0.96 -11.72 8.00
N VAL A 21 0.85 -12.92 7.44
CA VAL A 21 -0.13 -13.22 6.39
C VAL A 21 -1.54 -13.18 7.00
N VAL A 22 -2.33 -12.18 6.61
CA VAL A 22 -3.74 -12.06 6.99
C VAL A 22 -4.60 -12.31 5.77
N ARG A 23 -5.68 -13.07 5.97
CA ARG A 23 -6.65 -13.32 4.90
C ARG A 23 -7.43 -12.05 4.63
N VAL A 24 -7.39 -11.58 3.40
CA VAL A 24 -8.20 -10.43 2.96
C VAL A 24 -9.67 -10.82 2.99
N THR A 25 -10.45 -10.09 3.78
CA THR A 25 -11.90 -10.28 3.88
C THR A 25 -12.59 -9.07 3.23
N ILE A 26 -12.77 -9.14 1.92
CA ILE A 26 -13.38 -8.05 1.17
C ILE A 26 -14.89 -7.99 1.48
N PRO A 27 -15.42 -6.82 1.89
CA PRO A 27 -16.85 -6.63 2.06
C PRO A 27 -17.63 -6.90 0.77
N ALA A 28 -18.84 -7.45 0.87
CA ALA A 28 -19.68 -7.75 -0.28
C ALA A 28 -19.90 -6.51 -1.18
N GLY A 29 -19.63 -6.65 -2.48
CA GLY A 29 -19.69 -5.55 -3.45
C GLY A 29 -18.45 -4.64 -3.47
N GLY A 30 -17.44 -4.93 -2.65
CA GLY A 30 -16.17 -4.22 -2.60
C GLY A 30 -15.09 -4.78 -3.54
N ASP A 31 -15.29 -5.96 -4.14
CA ASP A 31 -14.25 -6.69 -4.89
C ASP A 31 -13.65 -5.90 -6.04
N LEU A 32 -14.50 -5.22 -6.81
CA LEU A 32 -14.06 -4.38 -7.92
C LEU A 32 -13.26 -3.17 -7.43
N LEU A 33 -13.73 -2.50 -6.37
CA LEU A 33 -13.05 -1.33 -5.81
C LEU A 33 -11.69 -1.73 -5.22
N TRP A 34 -11.62 -2.87 -4.55
CA TRP A 34 -10.38 -3.42 -4.02
C TRP A 34 -9.39 -3.74 -5.13
N ARG A 35 -9.84 -4.40 -6.19
CA ARG A 35 -9.02 -4.70 -7.37
C ARG A 35 -8.51 -3.44 -8.04
N TRP A 36 -9.39 -2.48 -8.34
CA TRP A 36 -9.01 -1.21 -8.98
C TRP A 36 -8.01 -0.42 -8.13
N PHE A 37 -8.23 -0.39 -6.82
CA PHE A 37 -7.29 0.24 -5.89
C PHE A 37 -5.91 -0.43 -5.95
N ASN A 38 -5.83 -1.76 -5.93
CA ASN A 38 -4.56 -2.47 -6.01
C ASN A 38 -3.84 -2.21 -7.34
N ASP A 39 -4.56 -2.26 -8.46
CA ASP A 39 -4.00 -2.00 -9.80
C ASP A 39 -3.44 -0.57 -9.89
N LEU A 40 -4.19 0.42 -9.37
CA LEU A 40 -3.76 1.82 -9.34
C LEU A 40 -2.59 2.02 -8.36
N SER A 41 -2.64 1.43 -7.17
CA SER A 41 -1.58 1.55 -6.17
C SER A 41 -0.28 0.87 -6.61
N ALA A 42 -0.34 -0.13 -7.48
CA ALA A 42 0.84 -0.76 -8.06
C ALA A 42 1.56 0.13 -9.08
N THR A 43 0.85 1.05 -9.72
CA THR A 43 1.41 1.95 -10.76
C THR A 43 1.68 3.37 -10.26
N ARG A 44 1.35 3.66 -8.99
CA ARG A 44 1.50 4.98 -8.39
C ARG A 44 2.96 5.45 -8.39
N SER A 45 3.14 6.76 -8.50
CA SER A 45 4.46 7.37 -8.34
C SER A 45 4.91 7.42 -6.87
N TYR A 46 6.23 7.42 -6.67
CA TYR A 46 6.88 7.54 -5.37
C TYR A 46 7.88 8.70 -5.38
N HIS A 47 7.96 9.42 -4.27
CA HIS A 47 9.01 10.41 -4.03
C HIS A 47 9.84 10.03 -2.78
N MET A 48 10.92 10.77 -2.51
CA MET A 48 11.83 10.49 -1.39
C MET A 48 11.15 10.31 -0.03
N ALA A 49 10.07 11.06 0.23
CA ALA A 49 9.33 10.99 1.48
C ALA A 49 8.27 9.87 1.55
N GLY A 50 7.97 9.15 0.47
CA GLY A 50 6.90 8.14 0.44
C GLY A 50 6.07 8.09 -0.86
N PRO A 51 4.97 7.32 -0.85
CA PRO A 51 4.05 7.21 -1.99
C PRO A 51 3.29 8.52 -2.24
N ASN A 52 3.12 8.88 -3.52
CA ASN A 52 2.27 10.00 -3.91
C ASN A 52 0.79 9.58 -3.96
N PRO A 53 -0.17 10.45 -3.59
CA PRO A 53 -1.59 10.16 -3.72
C PRO A 53 -2.01 9.81 -5.15
N ILE A 54 -2.96 8.88 -5.29
CA ILE A 54 -3.56 8.54 -6.58
C ILE A 54 -4.37 9.75 -7.06
N SER A 55 -3.97 10.28 -8.20
CA SER A 55 -4.56 11.45 -8.85
C SER A 55 -5.81 11.09 -9.65
N TYR A 56 -6.66 12.09 -9.91
CA TYR A 56 -7.81 11.92 -10.82
C TYR A 56 -7.37 11.57 -12.24
N ALA A 57 -6.19 12.00 -12.67
CA ALA A 57 -5.65 11.68 -13.98
C ALA A 57 -5.32 10.19 -14.09
N GLU A 58 -4.71 9.59 -13.06
CA GLU A 58 -4.44 8.14 -13.01
C GLU A 58 -5.75 7.34 -13.03
N ILE A 59 -6.75 7.74 -12.24
CA ILE A 59 -8.06 7.06 -12.21
C ILE A 59 -8.78 7.18 -13.56
N SER A 60 -8.79 8.37 -14.16
CA SER A 60 -9.39 8.57 -15.49
C SER A 60 -8.63 7.81 -16.58
N GLY A 61 -7.30 7.74 -16.50
CA GLY A 61 -6.48 6.98 -17.43
C GLY A 61 -6.76 5.49 -17.34
N TYR A 62 -6.77 4.95 -16.12
CA TYR A 62 -7.11 3.54 -15.86
C TYR A 62 -8.52 3.19 -16.33
N SER A 63 -9.53 4.02 -16.02
CA SER A 63 -10.91 3.83 -16.49
C SER A 63 -10.99 3.72 -18.01
N ARG A 64 -10.28 4.60 -18.74
CA ARG A 64 -10.27 4.60 -20.20
C ARG A 64 -9.52 3.41 -20.79
N LEU A 65 -8.35 3.08 -20.25
CA LEU A 65 -7.51 1.97 -20.73
C LEU A 65 -8.19 0.62 -20.53
N MET A 66 -8.89 0.44 -19.41
CA MET A 66 -9.55 -0.81 -19.06
C MET A 66 -11.01 -0.89 -19.53
N GLY A 67 -11.56 0.18 -20.12
CA GLY A 67 -12.96 0.24 -20.55
C GLY A 67 -13.96 0.14 -19.40
N LEU A 68 -13.60 0.65 -18.22
CA LEU A 68 -14.39 0.50 -16.99
C LEU A 68 -15.29 1.72 -16.71
N PRO A 69 -16.57 1.54 -16.33
CA PRO A 69 -17.47 2.63 -15.97
C PRO A 69 -17.22 3.12 -14.53
N ILE A 70 -16.07 3.77 -14.29
CA ILE A 70 -15.73 4.32 -12.98
C ILE A 70 -16.51 5.62 -12.74
N GLU A 71 -17.62 5.50 -12.02
CA GLU A 71 -18.45 6.63 -11.58
C GLU A 71 -17.84 7.45 -10.42
N PRO A 72 -18.29 8.70 -10.17
CA PRO A 72 -17.80 9.55 -9.07
C PRO A 72 -17.84 8.89 -7.68
N ARG A 73 -18.86 8.06 -7.42
CA ARG A 73 -18.95 7.29 -6.17
C ARG A 73 -17.82 6.29 -6.00
N HIS A 74 -17.34 5.66 -7.08
CA HIS A 74 -16.20 4.75 -7.04
C HIS A 74 -14.90 5.52 -6.81
N VAL A 75 -14.75 6.66 -7.48
CA VAL A 75 -13.60 7.56 -7.28
C VAL A 75 -13.50 8.00 -5.82
N ALA A 76 -14.62 8.35 -5.19
CA ALA A 76 -14.64 8.73 -3.78
C ALA A 76 -14.15 7.60 -2.86
N VAL A 77 -14.55 6.35 -3.11
CA VAL A 77 -14.09 5.19 -2.33
C VAL A 77 -12.61 4.90 -2.57
N ILE A 78 -12.15 4.89 -3.82
CA ILE A 78 -10.73 4.69 -4.15
C ILE A 78 -9.86 5.74 -3.45
N ARG A 79 -10.29 7.02 -3.45
CA ARG A 79 -9.58 8.11 -2.78
C ARG A 79 -9.60 7.98 -1.25
N ALA A 80 -10.64 7.43 -0.66
CA ALA A 80 -10.70 7.17 0.78
C ALA A 80 -9.77 6.02 1.19
N MET A 81 -9.76 4.94 0.41
CA MET A 81 -8.80 3.84 0.57
C MET A 81 -7.37 4.36 0.42
N ASP A 82 -7.11 5.19 -0.59
CA ASP A 82 -5.79 5.78 -0.83
C ASP A 82 -5.30 6.65 0.32
N ARG A 83 -6.17 7.50 0.88
CA ARG A 83 -5.85 8.28 2.08
C ARG A 83 -5.42 7.37 3.23
N THR A 84 -6.17 6.29 3.47
CA THR A 84 -5.87 5.31 4.54
C THR A 84 -4.51 4.65 4.33
N TYR A 85 -4.18 4.29 3.09
CA TYR A 85 -2.88 3.72 2.74
C TYR A 85 -1.73 4.70 3.02
N ILE A 86 -1.90 5.96 2.61
CA ILE A 86 -0.89 7.00 2.77
C ILE A 86 -0.65 7.33 4.25
N GLU A 87 -1.73 7.48 5.04
CA GLU A 87 -1.65 7.70 6.48
C GLU A 87 -0.87 6.57 7.17
N ALA A 88 -1.13 5.31 6.80
CA ALA A 88 -0.41 4.16 7.34
C ALA A 88 1.06 4.14 6.90
N ALA A 89 1.36 4.47 5.63
CA ALA A 89 2.72 4.51 5.10
C ALA A 89 3.57 5.58 5.82
N TYR A 90 3.03 6.78 6.03
CA TYR A 90 3.72 7.84 6.76
C TYR A 90 3.87 7.54 8.25
N SER A 91 2.85 6.93 8.88
CA SER A 91 2.91 6.54 10.29
C SER A 91 4.02 5.52 10.57
N LYS A 92 4.24 4.55 9.67
CA LYS A 92 5.36 3.60 9.79
C LYS A 92 6.72 4.29 9.71
N ARG A 93 6.85 5.37 8.94
CA ARG A 93 8.10 6.11 8.76
C ARG A 93 8.44 7.01 9.95
N GLN A 94 7.43 7.67 10.54
CA GLN A 94 7.60 8.53 11.72
C GLN A 94 8.04 7.75 12.98
N GLN A 95 7.88 6.43 12.99
CA GLN A 95 8.41 5.57 14.07
C GLN A 95 9.93 5.36 14.00
N ALA A 96 10.60 5.80 12.92
CA ALA A 96 12.05 5.97 12.93
C ALA A 96 12.37 7.34 13.55
N PRO A 97 13.03 7.41 14.72
CA PRO A 97 13.26 8.68 15.41
C PRO A 97 14.10 9.63 14.56
N ASP A 98 13.62 10.87 14.46
CA ASP A 98 14.28 11.97 13.75
C ASP A 98 15.70 12.19 14.30
N GLY A 99 16.69 12.16 13.41
CA GLY A 99 18.09 12.50 13.72
C GLY A 99 19.05 11.33 14.00
N VAL A 100 18.57 10.08 14.09
CA VAL A 100 19.46 8.91 14.12
C VAL A 100 19.63 8.41 12.69
N LYS A 101 20.87 8.37 12.18
CA LYS A 101 21.20 7.62 10.96
C LYS A 101 20.75 6.18 11.20
N THR A 102 19.57 5.82 10.70
CA THR A 102 19.07 4.45 10.82
C THR A 102 20.07 3.57 10.11
N LEU A 103 20.78 2.74 10.87
CA LEU A 103 21.65 1.72 10.30
C LEU A 103 20.82 0.89 9.31
N PRO A 104 21.38 0.53 8.14
CA PRO A 104 20.70 -0.39 7.23
C PRO A 104 20.32 -1.66 8.00
N PRO A 105 19.23 -2.35 7.59
CA PRO A 105 18.77 -3.56 8.27
C PRO A 105 19.96 -4.51 8.44
N VAL A 106 20.35 -4.73 9.71
CA VAL A 106 21.42 -5.66 10.05
C VAL A 106 20.85 -7.06 9.79
N SER A 107 21.49 -7.85 8.93
CA SER A 107 21.05 -9.20 8.64
C SER A 107 20.99 -10.02 9.94
N GLU A 108 19.87 -10.70 10.20
CA GLU A 108 19.74 -11.64 11.34
C GLU A 108 20.74 -12.81 11.26
N TYR A 109 21.25 -13.09 10.07
CA TYR A 109 22.29 -14.10 9.86
C TYR A 109 23.65 -13.50 10.22
N ALA A 110 24.25 -14.03 11.28
CA ALA A 110 25.68 -13.84 11.53
C ALA A 110 26.44 -14.40 10.32
N LEU A 111 27.31 -13.58 9.71
CA LEU A 111 28.23 -14.05 8.67
C LEU A 111 29.13 -15.11 9.32
N THR A 112 28.84 -16.38 9.03
CA THR A 112 29.67 -17.49 9.47
C THR A 112 30.85 -17.63 8.51
N ASP A 113 31.99 -18.08 9.02
CA ASP A 113 33.20 -18.28 8.20
C ASP A 113 32.94 -19.17 6.98
N GLY A 114 32.07 -20.17 7.11
CA GLY A 114 31.66 -21.04 6.00
C GLY A 114 30.82 -20.34 4.92
N MET A 115 30.04 -19.31 5.25
CA MET A 115 29.32 -18.52 4.25
C MET A 115 30.26 -17.57 3.49
N PHE A 116 31.31 -17.07 4.15
CA PHE A 116 32.31 -16.23 3.51
C PHE A 116 33.17 -17.03 2.52
N ASP A 117 33.63 -18.21 2.94
CA ASP A 117 34.45 -19.10 2.10
C ASP A 117 33.69 -19.61 0.87
N ALA A 118 32.40 -19.93 1.01
CA ALA A 118 31.56 -20.35 -0.13
C ALA A 118 31.26 -19.23 -1.15
N MET A 119 31.42 -17.97 -0.78
CA MET A 119 31.13 -16.82 -1.65
C MET A 119 32.38 -16.28 -2.36
N PHE A 120 33.57 -16.50 -1.78
CA PHE A 120 34.83 -15.92 -2.26
C PHE A 120 35.96 -16.94 -2.52
N GLY A 121 35.74 -18.23 -2.24
CA GLY A 121 36.64 -19.34 -2.54
C GLY A 121 36.45 -19.96 -3.91
#